data_AF-A0A1T4WQZ1-F1
#
_entry.id   AF-A0A1T4WQZ1-F1
#
_cell.length_a   1.000
_cell.length_b   1.000
_cell.length_c   1.000
_cell.angle_alpha   90.00
_cell.angle_beta   90.00
_cell.angle_gamma   90.00
#
_symmetry.space_group_name_H-M   'P 1'
#
loop_
_entity.id
_entity.type
_entity.pdbx_description
1 polymer ?
#
loop_
_entity_poly.entity_id
_entity_poly.type
_entity_poly.pdbx_seq_one_letter_code
_entity_poly.pdbx_strand_id
1 'polypeptide(L)'
;MKLNSKIIAISIFIIIFGGVGLAKLAGVWKTTSTKIPRKITEGKSSGQLNPNDIKGSYTFKDVVNNFNIPEEDLTESFLIDKNQIDTFKCKDLEANFIDTQGKDIGTGAVRAFVAFYKGIDVDLTEEAYLPKQAVEIILKNGKPTEKQIEYMKTHSVEVKK
;
A
#
# COMPACT_ATOMS: atom_id res chain seq x y z
N MET A 1 -27.18 23.41 -45.29
CA MET A 1 -26.66 22.08 -45.69
C MET A 1 -27.13 21.05 -44.69
N LYS A 2 -27.78 19.96 -45.12
CA LYS A 2 -28.14 18.85 -44.22
C LYS A 2 -26.89 17.97 -44.07
N LEU A 3 -26.29 17.91 -42.88
CA LEU A 3 -25.18 16.98 -42.66
C LEU A 3 -25.66 15.55 -42.80
N ASN A 4 -24.95 14.76 -43.60
CA ASN A 4 -25.22 13.33 -43.74
C ASN A 4 -24.87 12.63 -42.42
N SER A 5 -25.79 11.81 -41.91
CA SER A 5 -25.62 11.04 -40.67
C SER A 5 -24.31 10.25 -40.62
N LYS A 6 -23.84 9.74 -41.77
CA LYS A 6 -22.55 9.05 -41.90
C LYS A 6 -21.35 9.95 -41.58
N ILE A 7 -21.39 11.22 -41.99
CA ILE A 7 -20.33 12.21 -41.74
C ILE A 7 -20.31 12.58 -40.25
N ILE A 8 -21.48 12.70 -39.63
CA ILE A 8 -21.60 12.97 -38.20
C ILE A 8 -21.00 11.80 -37.39
N ALA A 9 -21.35 10.56 -37.72
CA ALA A 9 -20.83 9.38 -37.03
C ALA A 9 -19.30 9.26 -37.12
N ILE A 10 -18.72 9.48 -38.31
CA ILE A 10 -17.27 9.47 -38.52
C ILE A 10 -16.59 10.60 -37.75
N SER A 11 -17.17 11.79 -37.75
CA SER A 11 -16.60 12.95 -37.04
C SER A 11 -16.57 12.72 -35.54
N ILE A 12 -17.63 12.16 -34.95
CA ILE A 12 -17.68 11.81 -33.52
C ILE A 12 -16.58 10.80 -33.18
N PHE A 13 -16.41 9.76 -34.01
CA PHE A 13 -15.36 8.77 -33.80
C PHE A 13 -13.96 9.41 -33.82
N ILE A 14 -13.67 10.25 -34.81
CA ILE A 14 -12.38 10.95 -34.92
C ILE A 14 -12.15 11.91 -33.75
N ILE A 15 -13.18 12.62 -33.27
CA ILE A 15 -13.05 13.54 -32.14
C ILE A 15 -12.72 12.78 -30.85
N ILE A 16 -13.39 11.66 -30.58
CA ILE A 16 -13.15 10.85 -29.37
C ILE A 16 -11.76 10.21 -29.43
N PHE A 17 -11.46 9.45 -30.49
CA PHE A 17 -10.20 8.72 -30.57
C PHE A 17 -9.00 9.63 -30.87
N GLY A 18 -9.20 10.67 -31.69
CA GLY A 18 -8.21 11.70 -31.96
C GLY A 18 -7.90 12.55 -30.72
N GLY A 19 -8.92 12.93 -29.95
CA GLY A 19 -8.74 13.64 -28.68
C GLY A 19 -7.94 12.83 -27.66
N VAL A 20 -8.27 11.55 -27.50
CA VAL A 20 -7.51 10.63 -26.62
C VAL A 20 -6.07 10.44 -27.12
N GLY A 21 -5.88 10.29 -28.43
CA GLY A 21 -4.55 10.18 -29.05
C GLY A 21 -3.68 11.41 -28.79
N LEU A 22 -4.23 12.61 -29.00
CA LEU A 22 -3.54 13.87 -28.73
C LEU A 22 -3.24 14.06 -27.24
N ALA A 23 -4.18 13.72 -26.34
CA ALA A 23 -3.98 13.81 -24.90
C ALA A 23 -2.86 12.86 -24.39
N LYS A 24 -2.72 11.69 -25.00
CA LYS A 24 -1.59 10.76 -24.74
C LYS A 24 -0.27 11.33 -25.23
N LEU A 25 -0.21 11.87 -26.46
CA LEU A 25 1.01 12.47 -27.03
C LEU A 25 1.48 13.69 -26.24
N ALA A 26 0.54 14.53 -25.78
CA ALA A 26 0.83 15.69 -24.95
C ALA A 26 1.24 15.32 -23.50
N GLY A 27 1.25 14.04 -23.13
CA GLY A 27 1.61 13.57 -21.79
C GLY A 27 0.64 14.00 -20.68
N VAL A 28 -0.52 14.57 -21.05
CA VAL A 28 -1.59 14.98 -20.14
C VAL A 28 -2.35 13.76 -19.62
N TRP A 29 -2.42 12.70 -20.43
CA TRP A 29 -3.02 11.43 -20.04
C TRP A 29 -1.98 10.44 -19.48
N LYS A 30 -1.71 10.51 -18.17
CA LYS A 30 -0.86 9.54 -17.45
C LYS A 30 -1.72 8.49 -16.75
N THR A 31 -1.65 7.24 -17.21
CA THR A 31 -2.34 6.10 -16.56
C THR A 31 -1.53 5.45 -15.45
N THR A 32 -0.26 5.82 -15.29
CA THR A 32 0.60 5.32 -14.22
C THR A 32 0.34 6.11 -12.94
N SER A 33 -0.31 5.46 -11.98
CA SER A 33 -0.47 6.00 -10.62
C SER A 33 0.89 6.06 -9.93
N THR A 34 1.28 7.24 -9.46
CA THR A 34 2.48 7.41 -8.64
C THR A 34 2.19 6.84 -7.24
N LYS A 35 2.83 5.73 -6.88
CA LYS A 35 2.64 5.05 -5.58
C LYS A 35 3.53 5.65 -4.50
N ILE A 36 3.42 6.97 -4.31
CA ILE A 36 4.18 7.71 -3.31
C ILE A 36 3.18 8.24 -2.28
N PRO A 37 3.26 7.80 -1.00
CA PRO A 37 2.46 8.34 0.10
C PRO A 37 2.65 9.84 0.28
N ARG A 38 1.68 10.55 0.86
CA ARG A 38 1.90 11.95 1.22
C ARG A 38 2.76 12.06 2.46
N LYS A 39 3.40 13.21 2.65
CA LYS A 39 4.11 13.54 3.89
C LYS A 39 3.13 13.95 4.98
N ILE A 40 3.42 13.56 6.21
CA ILE A 40 2.78 14.08 7.41
C ILE A 40 3.20 15.55 7.57
N THR A 41 2.23 16.43 7.77
CA THR A 41 2.48 17.88 7.86
C THR A 41 2.64 18.36 9.29
N GLU A 42 2.10 17.64 10.27
CA GLU A 42 1.97 18.08 11.66
C GLU A 42 2.48 17.03 12.65
N GLY A 43 2.81 17.48 13.87
CA GLY A 43 3.27 16.61 14.95
C GLY A 43 4.73 16.15 14.82
N LYS A 44 5.13 15.23 15.69
CA LYS A 44 6.52 14.74 15.81
C LYS A 44 7.02 14.00 14.57
N SER A 45 6.11 13.46 13.77
CA SER A 45 6.40 12.72 12.53
C SER A 45 6.37 13.61 11.28
N SER A 46 6.27 14.94 11.43
CA SER A 46 6.22 15.86 10.29
C SER A 46 7.42 15.68 9.35
N GLY A 47 7.15 15.73 8.05
CA GLY A 47 8.11 15.49 6.98
C GLY A 47 8.31 14.02 6.59
N GLN A 48 7.87 13.07 7.42
CA GLN A 48 7.89 11.64 7.09
C GLN A 48 6.70 11.26 6.21
N LEU A 49 6.84 10.19 5.42
CA LEU A 49 5.73 9.64 4.64
C LEU A 49 4.67 9.04 5.57
N ASN A 50 3.40 9.19 5.21
CA ASN A 50 2.27 8.71 6.00
C ASN A 50 1.95 7.23 5.67
N PRO A 51 2.09 6.28 6.62
CA PRO A 51 1.74 4.89 6.41
C PRO A 51 0.26 4.67 6.03
N ASN A 52 -0.67 5.53 6.48
CA ASN A 52 -2.10 5.40 6.14
C ASN A 52 -2.40 5.55 4.65
N ASP A 53 -1.51 6.21 3.90
CA ASP A 53 -1.68 6.38 2.45
C ASP A 53 -1.22 5.13 1.65
N ILE A 54 -0.71 4.08 2.30
CA ILE A 54 -0.44 2.79 1.65
C ILE A 54 -1.77 2.18 1.19
N LYS A 55 -1.85 1.87 -0.11
CA LYS A 55 -3.05 1.28 -0.73
C LYS A 55 -2.81 -0.18 -1.07
N GLY A 56 -3.89 -0.94 -1.17
CA GLY A 56 -3.81 -2.36 -1.52
C GLY A 56 -3.15 -2.67 -2.88
N SER A 57 -3.08 -1.70 -3.79
CA SER A 57 -2.37 -1.85 -5.09
C SER A 57 -0.86 -1.65 -5.01
N TYR A 58 -0.33 -1.24 -3.86
CA TYR A 58 1.11 -1.09 -3.64
C TYR A 58 1.74 -2.47 -3.55
N THR A 59 2.93 -2.61 -4.12
CA THR A 59 3.76 -3.79 -3.95
C THR A 59 4.55 -3.68 -2.65
N PHE A 60 5.06 -4.79 -2.14
CA PHE A 60 5.97 -4.75 -1.00
C PHE A 60 7.23 -3.94 -1.33
N LYS A 61 7.70 -4.00 -2.58
CA LYS A 61 8.80 -3.16 -3.07
C LYS A 61 8.48 -1.67 -2.99
N ASP A 62 7.27 -1.25 -3.37
CA ASP A 62 6.84 0.14 -3.24
C ASP A 62 6.90 0.58 -1.77
N VAL A 63 6.47 -0.27 -0.83
CA VAL A 63 6.49 0.02 0.60
C VAL A 63 7.94 0.14 1.12
N VAL A 64 8.79 -0.83 0.80
CA VAL A 64 10.22 -0.82 1.15
C VAL A 64 10.89 0.47 0.68
N ASN A 65 10.70 0.83 -0.59
CA ASN A 65 11.35 2.00 -1.18
C ASN A 65 10.85 3.30 -0.56
N ASN A 66 9.54 3.42 -0.31
CA ASN A 66 8.94 4.63 0.25
C ASN A 66 9.40 4.86 1.71
N PHE A 67 9.37 3.82 2.53
CA PHE A 67 9.60 3.96 3.98
C PHE A 67 11.02 3.58 4.42
N ASN A 68 11.86 3.15 3.48
CA ASN A 68 13.24 2.71 3.71
C ASN A 68 13.31 1.66 4.82
N ILE A 69 12.59 0.56 4.61
CA ILE A 69 12.56 -0.63 5.47
C ILE A 69 13.34 -1.75 4.76
N PRO A 70 14.17 -2.55 5.45
CA PRO A 70 14.82 -3.70 4.84
C PRO A 70 13.81 -4.65 4.19
N GLU A 71 14.14 -5.17 3.02
CA GLU A 71 13.25 -6.09 2.28
C GLU A 71 12.99 -7.37 3.08
N GLU A 72 14.04 -7.87 3.73
CA GLU A 72 14.03 -9.05 4.58
C GLU A 72 13.03 -8.87 5.72
N ASP A 73 13.11 -7.74 6.43
CA ASP A 73 12.24 -7.46 7.56
C ASP A 73 10.76 -7.45 7.16
N LEU A 74 10.42 -6.83 6.02
CA LEU A 74 9.04 -6.79 5.56
C LEU A 74 8.56 -8.16 5.04
N THR A 75 9.39 -8.87 4.27
CA THR A 75 9.01 -10.15 3.68
C THR A 75 8.90 -11.27 4.71
N GLU A 76 9.84 -11.34 5.65
CA GLU A 76 9.80 -12.29 6.77
C GLU A 76 8.59 -12.02 7.67
N SER A 77 8.29 -10.76 7.99
CA SER A 77 7.14 -10.39 8.84
C SER A 77 5.81 -10.98 8.37
N PHE A 78 5.68 -11.16 7.05
CA PHE A 78 4.45 -11.60 6.40
C PHE A 78 4.59 -12.95 5.69
N LEU A 79 5.67 -13.71 5.93
CA LEU A 79 5.92 -15.02 5.32
C LEU A 79 5.87 -15.01 3.77
N ILE A 80 6.31 -13.90 3.17
CA ILE A 80 6.35 -13.71 1.71
C ILE A 80 7.73 -14.11 1.19
N ASP A 81 7.79 -14.81 0.06
CA ASP A 81 9.06 -15.09 -0.61
C ASP A 81 9.65 -13.77 -1.13
N LYS A 82 10.90 -13.48 -0.78
CA LYS A 82 11.62 -12.29 -1.22
C LYS A 82 11.62 -12.12 -2.74
N ASN A 83 11.61 -13.22 -3.50
CA ASN A 83 11.56 -13.18 -4.96
C ASN A 83 10.25 -12.57 -5.51
N GLN A 84 9.20 -12.50 -4.70
CA GLN A 84 7.90 -11.96 -5.08
C GLN A 84 7.73 -10.48 -4.72
N ILE A 85 8.71 -9.85 -4.07
CA ILE A 85 8.56 -8.51 -3.47
C ILE A 85 8.12 -7.42 -4.46
N ASP A 86 8.56 -7.52 -5.71
CA ASP A 86 8.25 -6.57 -6.79
C ASP A 86 6.84 -6.74 -7.37
N THR A 87 6.20 -7.89 -7.13
CA THR A 87 4.92 -8.25 -7.75
C THR A 87 3.80 -8.45 -6.73
N PHE A 88 4.15 -8.84 -5.51
CA PHE A 88 3.22 -9.11 -4.42
C PHE A 88 2.59 -7.81 -3.90
N LYS A 89 1.26 -7.70 -3.99
CA LYS A 89 0.53 -6.49 -3.60
C LYS A 89 -0.02 -6.61 -2.19
N CYS A 90 -0.12 -5.49 -1.48
CA CYS A 90 -0.60 -5.46 -0.09
C CYS A 90 -2.02 -6.03 0.09
N LYS A 91 -2.91 -5.87 -0.91
CA LYS A 91 -4.26 -6.44 -0.85
C LYS A 91 -4.29 -7.97 -0.97
N ASP A 92 -3.26 -8.56 -1.57
CA ASP A 92 -3.21 -10.01 -1.81
C ASP A 92 -2.78 -10.75 -0.53
N LEU A 93 -2.44 -10.03 0.53
CA LEU A 93 -2.04 -10.57 1.83
C LEU A 93 -3.16 -11.35 2.52
N GLU A 94 -4.40 -10.87 2.41
CA GLU A 94 -5.59 -11.53 3.00
C GLU A 94 -5.75 -12.96 2.47
N ALA A 95 -5.39 -13.19 1.20
CA ALA A 95 -5.47 -14.50 0.58
C ALA A 95 -4.37 -15.46 1.05
N ASN A 96 -3.25 -14.95 1.60
CA ASN A 96 -2.15 -15.76 2.10
C ASN A 96 -2.38 -16.27 3.53
N PHE A 97 -3.32 -15.66 4.27
CA PHE A 97 -3.61 -16.03 5.66
C PHE A 97 -5.07 -16.48 5.78
N ILE A 98 -5.31 -17.78 5.60
CA ILE A 98 -6.67 -18.36 5.58
C ILE A 98 -7.15 -18.73 6.99
N ASP A 99 -6.23 -19.02 7.92
CA ASP A 99 -6.54 -19.48 9.29
C ASP A 99 -6.24 -18.40 10.34
N THR A 100 -6.78 -17.20 10.16
CA THR A 100 -6.57 -16.08 11.11
C THR A 100 -7.67 -15.99 12.17
N GLN A 101 -8.60 -16.94 12.21
CA GLN A 101 -9.75 -16.96 13.13
C GLN A 101 -10.60 -15.67 13.04
N GLY A 102 -10.74 -15.10 11.84
CA GLY A 102 -11.49 -13.87 11.59
C GLY A 102 -10.73 -12.57 11.87
N LYS A 103 -9.43 -12.65 12.17
CA LYS A 103 -8.55 -11.48 12.31
C LYS A 103 -8.04 -11.02 10.95
N ASP A 104 -8.22 -9.74 10.63
CA ASP A 104 -7.81 -9.18 9.35
C ASP A 104 -6.29 -8.93 9.31
N ILE A 105 -5.62 -9.63 8.37
CA ILE A 105 -4.21 -9.44 8.01
C ILE A 105 -4.12 -9.04 6.55
N GLY A 106 -4.62 -7.84 6.25
CA GLY A 106 -4.60 -7.26 4.91
C GLY A 106 -3.70 -6.04 4.76
N THR A 107 -4.16 -5.09 3.95
CA THR A 107 -3.41 -3.84 3.73
C THR A 107 -3.24 -3.04 5.02
N GLY A 108 -4.23 -3.07 5.93
CA GLY A 108 -4.16 -2.45 7.25
C GLY A 108 -2.99 -2.98 8.08
N ALA A 109 -2.69 -4.28 8.01
CA ALA A 109 -1.57 -4.88 8.72
C ALA A 109 -0.23 -4.34 8.20
N VAL A 110 -0.10 -4.11 6.89
CA VAL A 110 1.09 -3.48 6.31
C VAL A 110 1.24 -2.04 6.78
N ARG A 111 0.15 -1.26 6.88
CA ARG A 111 0.17 0.10 7.44
C ARG A 111 0.64 0.11 8.88
N ALA A 112 0.06 -0.77 9.71
CA ALA A 112 0.43 -0.94 11.11
C ALA A 112 1.91 -1.31 11.24
N PHE A 113 2.37 -2.30 10.48
CA PHE A 113 3.77 -2.72 10.48
C PHE A 113 4.72 -1.54 10.19
N VAL A 114 4.47 -0.80 9.11
CA VAL A 114 5.32 0.33 8.72
C VAL A 114 5.30 1.42 9.79
N ALA A 115 4.12 1.78 10.31
CA ALA A 115 3.98 2.78 11.35
C ALA A 115 4.79 2.39 12.59
N PHE A 116 4.67 1.15 13.05
CA PHE A 116 5.29 0.67 14.28
C PHE A 116 6.80 0.45 14.10
N TYR A 117 7.21 -0.10 12.97
CA TYR A 117 8.63 -0.29 12.64
C TYR A 117 9.37 1.06 12.63
N LYS A 118 8.75 2.12 12.10
CA LYS A 118 9.34 3.47 12.03
C LYS A 118 9.09 4.32 13.28
N GLY A 119 8.24 3.89 14.21
CA GLY A 119 7.84 4.69 15.37
C GLY A 119 6.99 5.91 15.00
N ILE A 120 6.29 5.86 13.86
CA ILE A 120 5.44 6.94 13.37
C ILE A 120 4.10 6.86 14.10
N ASP A 121 3.78 7.89 14.88
CA ASP A 121 2.48 8.01 15.56
C ASP A 121 1.41 8.41 14.53
N VAL A 122 0.58 7.45 14.12
CA VAL A 122 -0.56 7.64 13.23
C VAL A 122 -1.76 6.88 13.76
N ASP A 123 -2.93 7.53 13.70
CA ASP A 123 -4.19 6.86 13.95
C ASP A 123 -4.46 5.90 12.78
N LEU A 124 -4.40 4.60 13.04
CA LEU A 124 -4.70 3.60 12.03
C LEU A 124 -6.17 3.75 11.58
N THR A 125 -6.39 3.71 10.28
CA THR A 125 -7.73 3.88 9.69
C THR A 125 -8.68 2.72 10.02
N GLU A 126 -8.11 1.56 10.33
CA GLU A 126 -8.80 0.31 10.60
C GLU A 126 -8.04 -0.48 11.67
N GLU A 127 -8.76 -1.26 12.47
CA GLU A 127 -8.15 -2.23 13.38
C GLU A 127 -7.50 -3.32 12.54
N ALA A 128 -6.21 -3.58 12.77
CA ALA A 128 -5.45 -4.54 11.98
C ALA A 128 -4.62 -5.44 12.90
N TYR A 129 -4.61 -6.73 12.59
CA TYR A 129 -3.83 -7.70 13.34
C TYR A 129 -2.49 -7.95 12.64
N LEU A 130 -1.44 -8.12 13.45
CA LEU A 130 -0.10 -8.45 12.95
C LEU A 130 0.23 -9.92 13.21
N PRO A 131 0.90 -10.61 12.26
CA PRO A 131 1.57 -11.86 12.55
C PRO A 131 2.53 -11.71 13.73
N LYS A 132 2.64 -12.72 14.61
CA LYS A 132 3.64 -12.70 15.69
C LYS A 132 5.06 -12.45 15.17
N GLN A 133 5.41 -13.03 14.02
CA GLN A 133 6.70 -12.79 13.38
C GLN A 133 6.93 -11.31 13.02
N ALA A 134 5.89 -10.61 12.56
CA ALA A 134 5.96 -9.18 12.32
C ALA A 134 6.23 -8.40 13.62
N VAL A 135 5.56 -8.77 14.72
CA VAL A 135 5.79 -8.16 16.04
C VAL A 135 7.22 -8.37 16.51
N GLU A 136 7.75 -9.58 16.40
CA GLU A 136 9.14 -9.90 16.78
C GLU A 136 10.15 -9.07 15.99
N ILE A 137 9.96 -8.93 14.67
CA ILE A 137 10.82 -8.12 13.81
C ILE A 137 10.73 -6.63 14.18
N ILE A 138 9.53 -6.10 14.42
CA ILE A 138 9.34 -4.71 14.86
C ILE A 138 10.07 -4.46 16.19
N LEU A 139 9.94 -5.36 17.16
CA LEU A 139 10.58 -5.21 18.47
C LEU A 139 12.10 -5.31 18.40
N LYS A 140 12.63 -6.09 17.46
CA LYS A 140 14.07 -6.32 17.29
C LYS A 140 14.76 -5.22 16.47
N ASN A 141 14.16 -4.83 15.34
CA ASN A 141 14.81 -4.00 14.32
C ASN A 141 14.15 -2.61 14.18
N GLY A 142 12.90 -2.48 14.64
CA GLY A 142 12.12 -1.23 14.57
C GLY A 142 12.34 -0.30 15.76
N LYS A 143 11.54 0.76 15.81
CA LYS A 143 11.51 1.75 16.89
C LYS A 143 10.08 2.08 17.34
N PRO A 144 9.27 1.08 17.72
CA PRO A 144 7.88 1.31 18.09
C PRO A 144 7.78 2.18 19.35
N THR A 145 6.72 2.98 19.43
CA THR A 145 6.39 3.71 20.66
C THR A 145 5.79 2.76 21.70
N GLU A 146 5.78 3.17 22.97
CA GLU A 146 5.19 2.35 24.06
C GLU A 146 3.72 1.99 23.79
N LYS A 147 2.94 2.93 23.22
CA LYS A 147 1.55 2.68 22.81
C LYS A 147 1.45 1.59 21.73
N GLN A 148 2.35 1.59 20.77
CA GLN A 148 2.39 0.61 19.68
C GLN A 148 2.80 -0.77 20.21
N ILE A 149 3.73 -0.83 21.16
CA ILE A 149 4.09 -2.08 21.84
C ILE A 149 2.86 -2.66 22.56
N GLU A 150 2.09 -1.84 23.27
CA GLU A 150 0.87 -2.29 23.95
C GLU A 150 -0.21 -2.76 22.96
N TYR A 151 -0.37 -2.06 21.85
CA TYR A 151 -1.27 -2.46 20.76
C TYR A 151 -0.92 -3.87 20.24
N MET A 152 0.36 -4.13 19.97
CA MET A 152 0.81 -5.43 19.45
C MET A 152 0.61 -6.60 20.41
N LYS A 153 0.57 -6.37 21.74
CA LYS A 153 0.29 -7.44 22.72
C LYS A 153 -1.13 -7.99 22.57
N THR A 154 -2.08 -7.15 22.20
CA THR A 154 -3.50 -7.51 22.07
C THR A 154 -3.91 -7.79 20.63
N HIS A 155 -3.24 -7.18 19.65
CA HIS A 155 -3.54 -7.27 18.22
C HIS A 155 -2.49 -8.06 17.44
N SER A 156 -2.07 -9.19 18.00
CA SER A 156 -1.22 -10.16 17.31
C SER A 156 -1.88 -11.53 17.20
N VAL A 157 -1.48 -12.26 16.17
CA VAL A 157 -1.99 -13.61 15.90
C VAL A 157 -0.88 -14.51 15.40
N GLU A 158 -0.90 -15.75 15.87
CA GLU A 158 -0.01 -16.78 15.38
C GLU A 158 -0.58 -17.29 14.05
N VAL A 159 0.22 -17.19 13.01
CA VAL A 159 -0.18 -17.58 11.66
C VAL A 159 0.73 -18.70 11.18
N LYS A 160 0.15 -19.61 10.41
CA LYS A 160 0.86 -20.62 9.63
C LYS A 160 0.49 -20.40 8.17
N LYS A 161 1.49 -20.51 7.32
CA LYS A 161 1.32 -20.48 5.86
C LYS A 161 0.92 -21.86 5.37
#